data_AF-B3M8E2-F1
#
_entry.id   AF-B3M8E2-F1
#
_cell.length_a   1.000
_cell.length_b   1.000
_cell.length_c   1.000
_cell.angle_alpha   90.00
_cell.angle_beta   90.00
_cell.angle_gamma   90.00
#
_symmetry.space_group_name_H-M   'P 1'
#
loop_
_entity.id
_entity.type
_entity.pdbx_description
1 polymer ?
#
loop_
_entity_poly.entity_id
_entity_poly.type
_entity_poly.pdbx_seq_one_letter_code
_entity_poly.pdbx_strand_id
1 'polypeptide(L)'
;MDFLHESVALGVDLVILGLCVREYMQYKRTAQVLKTAPQYSIDGDLKSVVEKHRDKKIPYAVIRGTVTPIGVPLRSNLVPSVSGVLQIVKLHEHRITRGFAGFWTEHHKLLHETANEMPFELRNQQHGVEIMDALKAAVLDVDMVYDNYEPSNLSVIDHVFGFFSGVRQRGLQTTEEVLREGSFLTAVGELELDGNTLRMQPSTAGPLFLTTATKSMLIKRFEDAKGATLLKLIVCGSISIILVTFIAKKMYKRRKQLKEEAIIRDRLETERRERRARSRPQNMSEDQLCVVCSTNPKEVILLPCGHVCLCEDCAQKISIACPVCRGNIASKAAAFIA
;
A
#
# COMPACT_ATOMS: atom_id res chain seq x y z
N MET A 1 -13.68 9.75 -19.00
CA MET A 1 -13.63 10.05 -17.55
C MET A 1 -14.40 9.03 -16.69
N ASP A 2 -15.41 8.33 -17.22
CA ASP A 2 -16.38 7.53 -16.45
C ASP A 2 -15.88 6.26 -15.72
N PHE A 3 -14.59 5.92 -15.82
CA PHE A 3 -13.98 4.76 -15.14
C PHE A 3 -12.85 5.17 -14.19
N LEU A 4 -12.51 6.46 -14.12
CA LEU A 4 -11.30 6.91 -13.46
C LEU A 4 -11.37 6.64 -11.95
N HIS A 5 -12.53 6.83 -11.32
CA HIS A 5 -12.72 6.56 -9.90
C HIS A 5 -12.69 5.07 -9.57
N GLU A 6 -13.36 4.22 -10.36
CA GLU A 6 -13.37 2.77 -10.12
C GLU A 6 -11.99 2.14 -10.40
N SER A 7 -11.28 2.63 -11.43
CA SER A 7 -9.92 2.20 -11.72
C SER A 7 -8.93 2.63 -10.63
N VAL A 8 -9.07 3.85 -10.09
CA VAL A 8 -8.27 4.31 -8.95
C VAL A 8 -8.57 3.49 -7.70
N ALA A 9 -9.86 3.23 -7.40
CA ALA A 9 -10.25 2.41 -6.26
C ALA A 9 -9.69 0.98 -6.34
N LEU A 10 -9.78 0.34 -7.52
CA LEU A 10 -9.17 -0.97 -7.76
C LEU A 10 -7.65 -0.93 -7.62
N GLY A 11 -7.00 0.12 -8.13
CA GLY A 11 -5.55 0.31 -7.99
C GLY A 11 -5.10 0.40 -6.53
N VAL A 12 -5.83 1.17 -5.71
CA VAL A 12 -5.55 1.28 -4.27
C VAL A 12 -5.75 -0.06 -3.56
N ASP A 13 -6.84 -0.77 -3.84
CA ASP A 13 -7.13 -2.08 -3.25
C ASP A 13 -6.06 -3.12 -3.61
N LEU A 14 -5.56 -3.12 -4.86
CA LEU A 14 -4.47 -4.00 -5.28
C LEU A 14 -3.14 -3.69 -4.57
N VAL A 15 -2.84 -2.41 -4.30
CA VAL A 15 -1.66 -2.03 -3.51
C VAL A 15 -1.79 -2.53 -2.07
N ILE A 16 -2.96 -2.35 -1.44
CA ILE A 16 -3.24 -2.85 -0.09
C ILE A 16 -3.10 -4.37 -0.04
N LEU A 17 -3.69 -5.07 -1.02
CA LEU A 17 -3.58 -6.52 -1.15
C LEU A 17 -2.12 -6.95 -1.27
N GLY A 18 -1.32 -6.27 -2.09
CA GLY A 18 0.12 -6.52 -2.23
C GLY A 18 0.89 -6.36 -0.92
N LEU A 19 0.59 -5.30 -0.14
CA LEU A 19 1.18 -5.08 1.18
C LEU A 19 0.78 -6.19 2.17
N CYS A 20 -0.49 -6.58 2.20
CA CYS A 20 -0.96 -7.66 3.06
C CYS A 20 -0.33 -9.01 2.68
N VAL A 21 -0.11 -9.29 1.39
CA VAL A 21 0.59 -10.51 0.95
C VAL A 21 2.03 -10.50 1.41
N ARG A 22 2.71 -9.34 1.30
CA ARG A 22 4.09 -9.18 1.79
C ARG A 22 4.19 -9.42 3.29
N GLU A 23 3.29 -8.83 4.06
CA GLU A 23 3.21 -8.98 5.52
C GLU A 23 2.92 -10.45 5.91
N TYR A 24 1.97 -11.10 5.24
CA TYR A 24 1.67 -12.52 5.45
C TYR A 24 2.89 -13.42 5.18
N MET A 25 3.59 -13.18 4.06
CA MET A 25 4.79 -13.94 3.71
C MET A 25 5.91 -13.71 4.73
N GLN A 26 6.06 -12.49 5.25
CA GLN A 26 7.02 -12.17 6.31
C GLN A 26 6.71 -12.95 7.59
N TYR A 27 5.47 -12.90 8.10
CA TYR A 27 5.08 -13.67 9.29
C TYR A 27 5.22 -15.17 9.09
N LYS A 28 4.86 -15.69 7.92
CA LYS A 28 5.03 -17.10 7.58
C LYS A 28 6.50 -17.52 7.62
N ARG A 29 7.40 -16.73 7.01
CA ARG A 29 8.85 -16.99 6.99
C ARG A 29 9.43 -16.96 8.40
N THR A 30 9.14 -15.90 9.16
CA THR A 30 9.61 -15.76 10.55
C THR A 30 9.15 -16.91 11.44
N ALA A 31 7.87 -17.28 11.37
CA ALA A 31 7.34 -18.41 12.15
C ALA A 31 8.00 -19.74 11.76
N GLN A 32 8.29 -19.97 10.48
CA GLN A 32 8.96 -21.18 10.01
C GLN A 32 10.41 -21.25 10.49
N VAL A 33 11.16 -20.15 10.38
CA VAL A 33 12.55 -20.05 10.86
C VAL A 33 12.61 -20.25 12.37
N LEU A 34 11.69 -19.65 13.13
CA LEU A 34 11.58 -19.84 14.59
C LEU A 34 11.24 -21.29 14.98
N LYS A 35 10.41 -21.99 14.20
CA LYS A 35 10.10 -23.41 14.44
C LYS A 35 11.34 -24.29 14.28
N THR A 36 12.11 -24.07 13.22
CA THR A 36 13.32 -24.84 12.91
C THR A 36 14.51 -24.52 13.82
N ALA A 37 14.50 -23.36 14.49
CA ALA A 37 15.59 -22.91 15.34
C ALA A 37 15.81 -23.88 16.54
N PRO A 38 16.99 -24.51 16.70
CA PRO A 38 17.29 -25.27 17.91
C PRO A 38 17.29 -24.36 19.14
N GLN A 39 16.80 -24.90 20.26
CA GLN A 39 16.86 -24.23 21.56
C GLN A 39 18.00 -24.84 22.36
N TYR A 40 18.92 -23.98 22.81
CA TYR A 40 20.06 -24.38 23.63
C TYR A 40 19.97 -23.75 25.01
N SER A 41 20.40 -24.51 26.02
CA SER A 41 20.69 -23.99 27.35
C SER A 41 22.10 -23.40 27.37
N ILE A 42 22.29 -22.36 28.20
CA ILE A 42 23.59 -21.70 28.36
C ILE A 42 24.41 -22.52 29.36
N ASP A 43 24.93 -23.66 28.90
CA ASP A 43 25.71 -24.60 29.71
C ASP A 43 27.14 -24.74 29.15
N GLY A 44 28.01 -25.47 29.85
CA GLY A 44 29.42 -25.65 29.43
C GLY A 44 29.58 -26.30 28.06
N ASP A 45 28.63 -27.13 27.67
CA ASP A 45 28.65 -27.83 26.38
C ASP A 45 28.36 -26.89 25.20
N LEU A 46 27.70 -25.74 25.43
CA LEU A 46 27.26 -24.83 24.36
C LEU A 46 28.43 -24.34 23.51
N LYS A 47 29.57 -24.02 24.16
CA LYS A 47 30.79 -23.61 23.45
C LYS A 47 31.25 -24.70 22.47
N SER A 48 31.32 -25.94 22.95
CA SER A 48 31.74 -27.08 22.13
C SER A 48 30.77 -27.38 20.97
N VAL A 49 29.47 -27.11 21.16
CA VAL A 49 28.46 -27.27 20.11
C VAL A 49 28.69 -26.24 19.00
N VAL A 50 28.91 -24.97 19.36
CA VAL A 50 29.17 -23.90 18.39
C VAL A 50 30.49 -24.13 17.64
N GLU A 51 31.54 -24.61 18.32
CA GLU A 51 32.82 -24.96 17.70
C GLU A 51 32.73 -26.05 16.63
N LYS A 52 31.82 -27.02 16.81
CA LYS A 52 31.61 -28.11 15.84
C LYS A 52 30.92 -27.65 14.56
N HIS A 53 30.22 -26.51 14.59
CA HIS A 53 29.57 -25.97 13.41
C HIS A 53 30.54 -25.28 12.46
N ARG A 54 30.19 -25.26 11.17
CA ARG A 54 30.95 -24.56 10.15
C ARG A 54 31.10 -23.09 10.54
N ASP A 55 32.30 -22.55 10.37
CA ASP A 55 32.66 -21.17 10.69
C ASP A 55 32.46 -20.78 12.16
N LYS A 56 32.33 -21.75 13.08
CA LYS A 56 32.04 -21.53 14.51
C LYS A 56 30.79 -20.68 14.74
N LYS A 57 29.79 -20.83 13.87
CA LYS A 57 28.53 -20.09 13.88
C LYS A 57 27.34 -21.02 13.78
N ILE A 58 26.32 -20.76 14.58
CA ILE A 58 25.00 -21.36 14.44
C ILE A 58 24.09 -20.28 13.84
N PRO A 59 23.57 -20.48 12.60
CA PRO A 59 22.87 -19.42 11.88
C PRO A 59 21.67 -18.83 12.61
N TYR A 60 20.96 -19.66 13.39
CA TYR A 60 19.77 -19.22 14.11
C TYR A 60 19.47 -20.14 15.29
N ALA A 61 19.63 -19.63 16.50
CA ALA A 61 19.50 -20.36 17.76
C ALA A 61 18.64 -19.58 18.76
N VAL A 62 17.98 -20.31 19.65
CA VAL A 62 17.22 -19.76 20.77
C VAL A 62 17.98 -20.05 22.06
N ILE A 63 18.30 -19.01 22.82
CA ILE A 63 18.86 -19.13 24.16
C ILE A 63 17.97 -18.42 25.17
N ARG A 64 18.02 -18.87 26.42
CA ARG A 64 17.31 -18.23 27.52
C ARG A 64 18.24 -18.11 28.71
N GLY A 65 18.28 -16.92 29.30
CA GLY A 65 19.13 -16.64 30.44
C GLY A 65 18.66 -15.43 31.22
N THR A 66 19.41 -15.12 32.26
CA THR A 66 19.22 -13.93 33.07
C THR A 66 20.09 -12.80 32.53
N VAL A 67 19.52 -11.61 32.39
CA VAL A 67 20.24 -10.42 31.94
C VAL A 67 21.23 -9.98 33.01
N THR A 68 22.51 -9.93 32.67
CA THR A 68 23.58 -9.46 33.56
C THR A 68 24.49 -8.44 32.86
N PRO A 69 24.75 -7.26 33.45
CA PRO A 69 25.60 -6.23 32.87
C PRO A 69 27.07 -6.67 32.84
N ILE A 70 27.79 -6.33 31.77
CA ILE A 70 29.25 -6.45 31.68
C ILE A 70 29.87 -5.14 32.19
N GLY A 71 29.74 -4.89 33.50
CA GLY A 71 30.25 -3.68 34.15
C GLY A 71 29.23 -3.06 35.11
N VAL A 72 29.22 -1.73 35.19
CA VAL A 72 28.28 -0.99 36.06
C VAL A 72 26.92 -0.89 35.35
N PRO A 73 25.81 -1.36 35.95
CA PRO A 73 24.49 -1.24 35.35
C PRO A 73 24.07 0.23 35.21
N LEU A 74 23.30 0.51 34.16
CA LEU A 74 22.66 1.82 33.98
C LEU A 74 21.61 2.02 35.06
N ARG A 75 21.57 3.23 35.63
CA ARG A 75 20.49 3.64 36.52
C ARG A 75 19.47 4.43 35.73
N SER A 76 18.20 4.18 36.02
CA SER A 76 17.12 4.97 35.45
C SER A 76 17.26 6.45 35.86
N ASN A 77 16.97 7.35 34.92
CA ASN A 77 17.12 8.78 35.11
C ASN A 77 15.95 9.36 35.93
N LEU A 78 14.74 8.85 35.70
CA LEU A 78 13.53 9.35 36.36
C LEU A 78 13.19 8.53 37.61
N VAL A 79 13.66 7.28 37.71
CA VAL A 79 13.46 6.40 38.86
C VAL A 79 14.79 5.76 39.30
N PRO A 80 15.59 6.45 40.13
CA PRO A 80 16.94 6.00 40.50
C PRO A 80 17.02 4.65 41.23
N SER A 81 15.90 4.11 41.71
CA SER A 81 15.82 2.80 42.36
C SER A 81 15.89 1.63 41.38
N VAL A 82 15.67 1.87 40.08
CA VAL A 82 15.73 0.82 39.05
C VAL A 82 17.06 0.89 38.31
N SER A 83 17.69 -0.28 38.16
CA SER A 83 18.91 -0.47 37.38
C SER A 83 18.71 -1.51 36.28
N GLY A 84 19.45 -1.35 35.18
CA GLY A 84 19.29 -2.17 33.99
C GLY A 84 20.45 -2.07 33.02
N VAL A 85 20.31 -2.78 31.90
CA VAL A 85 21.33 -2.83 30.84
C VAL A 85 20.95 -1.97 29.63
N LEU A 86 19.66 -1.65 29.50
CA LEU A 86 19.14 -0.83 28.42
C LEU A 86 18.12 0.14 29.02
N GLN A 87 18.20 1.39 28.60
CA GLN A 87 17.28 2.45 28.99
C GLN A 87 16.81 3.17 27.74
N ILE A 88 15.49 3.29 27.57
CA ILE A 88 14.87 4.01 26.45
C ILE A 88 13.93 5.05 27.05
N VAL A 89 14.20 6.33 26.78
CA VAL A 89 13.34 7.44 27.19
C VAL A 89 12.66 8.01 25.94
N LYS A 90 11.32 8.05 25.97
CA LYS A 90 10.48 8.55 24.88
C LYS A 90 9.64 9.73 25.36
N LEU A 91 9.60 10.78 24.54
CA LEU A 91 8.73 11.93 24.75
C LEU A 91 7.66 11.95 23.65
N HIS A 92 6.41 11.76 24.04
CA HIS A 92 5.26 11.77 23.15
C HIS A 92 4.47 13.07 23.31
N GLU A 93 4.19 13.74 22.20
CA GLU A 93 3.22 14.83 22.12
C GLU A 93 1.83 14.26 21.89
N HIS A 94 0.90 14.63 22.76
CA HIS A 94 -0.53 14.38 22.57
C HIS A 94 -1.14 15.62 21.95
N ARG A 95 -1.62 15.52 20.71
CA ARG A 95 -2.27 16.63 20.00
C ARG A 95 -3.57 16.18 19.37
N ILE A 96 -4.53 17.08 19.27
CA ILE A 96 -5.78 16.87 18.55
C ILE A 96 -5.71 17.71 17.28
N THR A 97 -6.01 17.10 16.14
CA THR A 97 -6.11 17.81 14.86
C THR A 97 -7.52 17.70 14.30
N ARG A 98 -7.95 18.71 13.56
CA ARG A 98 -9.25 18.71 12.88
C ARG A 98 -9.08 18.13 11.48
N GLY A 99 -9.72 17.00 11.21
CA GLY A 99 -9.75 16.38 9.89
C GLY A 99 -10.60 17.17 8.89
N PHE A 100 -10.49 16.83 7.61
CA PHE A 100 -11.23 17.47 6.51
C PHE A 100 -12.76 17.44 6.69
N ALA A 101 -13.29 16.39 7.33
CA ALA A 101 -14.71 16.25 7.65
C ALA A 101 -15.15 17.02 8.92
N GLY A 102 -14.26 17.79 9.55
CA GLY A 102 -14.54 18.59 10.74
C GLY A 102 -14.48 17.83 12.07
N PHE A 103 -14.18 16.53 12.06
CA PHE A 103 -13.98 15.74 13.27
C PHE A 103 -12.60 15.97 13.88
N TRP A 104 -12.57 16.05 15.21
CA TRP A 104 -11.34 16.12 15.99
C TRP A 104 -10.77 14.70 16.17
N THR A 105 -9.53 14.50 15.73
CA THR A 105 -8.80 13.23 15.88
C THR A 105 -7.62 13.42 16.80
N GLU A 106 -7.45 12.52 17.76
CA GLU A 106 -6.28 12.50 18.61
C GLU A 106 -5.10 11.85 17.87
N HIS A 107 -3.95 12.49 17.94
CA HIS A 107 -2.70 12.05 17.34
C HIS A 107 -1.64 12.05 18.42
N HIS A 108 -0.94 10.93 18.53
CA HIS A 108 0.24 10.80 19.38
C HIS A 108 1.45 10.89 18.46
N LYS A 109 2.38 11.79 18.77
CA LYS A 109 3.59 12.00 17.96
C LYS A 109 4.81 11.84 18.86
N LEU A 110 5.70 10.91 18.51
CA LEU A 110 7.01 10.81 19.16
C LEU A 110 7.85 12.04 18.80
N LEU A 111 8.17 12.88 19.78
CA LEU A 111 9.01 14.06 19.62
C LEU A 111 10.48 13.74 19.75
N HIS A 112 10.80 12.87 20.70
CA HIS A 112 12.18 12.54 21.03
C HIS A 112 12.26 11.12 21.58
N GLU A 113 13.31 10.41 21.19
CA GLU A 113 13.66 9.09 21.69
C GLU A 113 15.16 9.07 21.94
N THR A 114 15.55 8.66 23.14
CA THR A 114 16.94 8.44 23.52
C THR A 114 17.08 7.04 24.05
N ALA A 115 18.12 6.35 23.62
CA ALA A 115 18.42 5.00 24.04
C ALA A 115 19.88 4.93 24.52
N ASN A 116 20.06 4.45 25.75
CA ASN A 116 21.37 4.18 26.33
C ASN A 116 21.50 2.66 26.50
N GLU A 117 22.58 2.10 25.97
CA GLU A 117 22.87 0.67 26.04
C GLU A 117 24.17 0.44 26.79
N MET A 118 24.15 -0.51 27.72
CA MET A 118 25.31 -1.01 28.44
C MET A 118 25.55 -2.45 27.98
N PRO A 119 26.77 -2.83 27.58
CA PRO A 119 27.08 -4.19 27.18
C PRO A 119 26.62 -5.19 28.25
N PHE A 120 25.93 -6.24 27.80
CA PHE A 120 25.34 -7.22 28.70
C PHE A 120 25.40 -8.63 28.10
N GLU A 121 25.37 -9.60 29.00
CA GLU A 121 25.30 -11.02 28.66
C GLU A 121 24.01 -11.63 29.22
N LEU A 122 23.53 -12.66 28.53
CA LEU A 122 22.58 -13.60 29.09
C LEU A 122 23.34 -14.70 29.79
N ARG A 123 23.13 -14.83 31.09
CA ARG A 123 23.85 -15.76 31.92
C ARG A 123 22.95 -16.86 32.44
N ASN A 124 23.48 -18.08 32.46
CA ASN A 124 22.93 -19.19 33.23
C ASN A 124 24.08 -19.78 34.06
N GLN A 125 23.97 -19.68 35.38
CA GLN A 125 25.02 -20.11 36.32
C GLN A 125 26.40 -19.47 35.99
N GLN A 126 27.35 -20.26 35.50
CA GLN A 126 28.72 -19.82 35.22
C GLN A 126 28.97 -19.43 33.75
N HIS A 127 28.04 -19.70 32.84
CA HIS A 127 28.22 -19.47 31.41
C HIS A 127 27.37 -18.28 30.95
N GLY A 128 27.96 -17.43 30.09
CA GLY A 128 27.34 -16.22 29.56
C GLY A 128 27.41 -16.17 28.03
N VAL A 129 26.38 -15.58 27.42
CA VAL A 129 26.34 -15.22 26.00
C VAL A 129 26.12 -13.72 25.90
N GLU A 130 27.10 -13.01 25.35
CA GLU A 130 27.04 -11.57 25.14
C GLU A 130 26.03 -11.24 24.02
N ILE A 131 25.18 -10.23 24.24
CA ILE A 131 24.19 -9.79 23.24
C ILE A 131 24.74 -8.57 22.51
N MET A 132 24.78 -8.63 21.19
CA MET A 132 25.24 -7.55 20.32
C MET A 132 24.06 -6.87 19.63
N ASP A 133 24.13 -5.55 19.49
CA ASP A 133 23.14 -4.72 18.79
C ASP A 133 21.70 -4.91 19.32
N ALA A 134 21.48 -4.83 20.64
CA ALA A 134 20.17 -5.13 21.23
C ALA A 134 19.06 -4.19 20.70
N LEU A 135 19.41 -2.93 20.43
CA LEU A 135 18.49 -1.93 19.87
C LEU A 135 18.02 -2.25 18.43
N LYS A 136 18.74 -3.10 17.69
CA LYS A 136 18.34 -3.54 16.33
C LYS A 136 17.39 -4.74 16.36
N ALA A 137 17.02 -5.24 17.54
CA ALA A 137 16.10 -6.37 17.65
C ALA A 137 14.72 -6.01 17.09
N ALA A 138 14.14 -6.92 16.30
CA ALA A 138 12.80 -6.73 15.73
C ALA A 138 11.69 -6.82 16.79
N VAL A 139 11.96 -7.49 17.90
CA VAL A 139 11.14 -7.47 19.11
C VAL A 139 12.11 -7.25 20.27
N LEU A 140 11.81 -6.26 21.09
CA LEU A 140 12.57 -5.90 22.27
C LEU A 140 11.57 -5.65 23.41
N ASP A 141 11.43 -6.63 24.28
CA ASP A 141 10.59 -6.48 25.47
C ASP A 141 11.39 -5.77 26.57
N VAL A 142 10.88 -4.62 27.00
CA VAL A 142 11.43 -3.77 28.06
C VAL A 142 10.33 -3.41 29.05
N ASP A 143 10.70 -3.18 30.31
CA ASP A 143 9.74 -2.82 31.35
C ASP A 143 9.55 -1.31 31.40
N MET A 144 8.31 -0.84 31.39
CA MET A 144 8.01 0.56 31.66
C MET A 144 8.23 0.84 33.15
N VAL A 145 9.18 1.73 33.47
CA VAL A 145 9.54 2.09 34.84
C VAL A 145 9.00 3.46 35.25
N TYR A 146 8.75 4.33 34.28
CA TYR A 146 8.16 5.65 34.50
C TYR A 146 7.21 5.99 33.36
N ASP A 147 6.05 6.54 33.72
CA ASP A 147 5.08 7.10 32.79
C ASP A 147 4.43 8.32 33.46
N ASN A 148 4.69 9.50 32.92
CA ASN A 148 4.09 10.73 33.40
C ASN A 148 3.56 11.57 32.24
N TYR A 149 2.31 12.00 32.37
CA TYR A 149 1.63 12.87 31.43
C TYR A 149 1.50 14.28 32.01
N GLU A 150 2.12 15.25 31.35
CA GLU A 150 2.03 16.66 31.70
C GLU A 150 1.05 17.38 30.75
N PRO A 151 -0.10 17.85 31.25
CA PRO A 151 -1.04 18.58 30.42
C PRO A 151 -0.46 19.95 30.03
N SER A 152 -0.67 20.34 28.77
CA SER A 152 -0.34 21.68 28.30
C SER A 152 -1.33 22.68 28.89
N ASN A 153 -0.87 23.54 29.80
CA ASN A 153 -1.64 24.68 30.29
C ASN A 153 -1.68 25.76 29.19
N LEU A 154 -2.60 25.62 28.25
CA LEU A 154 -2.81 26.61 27.19
C LEU A 154 -3.53 27.84 27.75
N SER A 155 -3.08 29.03 27.35
CA SER A 155 -3.78 30.28 27.66
C SER A 155 -5.14 30.32 26.96
N VAL A 156 -6.08 31.12 27.46
CA VAL A 156 -7.43 31.28 26.87
C VAL A 156 -7.35 31.73 25.40
N ILE A 157 -6.30 32.48 25.04
CA ILE A 157 -6.02 32.92 23.67
C ILE A 157 -5.62 31.74 22.78
N ASP A 158 -4.80 30.80 23.27
CA ASP A 158 -4.38 29.60 22.54
C ASP A 158 -5.55 28.62 22.32
N HIS A 159 -6.53 28.62 23.24
CA HIS A 159 -7.77 27.87 23.06
C HIS A 159 -8.59 28.36 21.85
N VAL A 160 -8.64 29.67 21.64
CA VAL A 160 -9.35 30.29 20.51
C VAL A 160 -8.53 30.13 19.23
N PHE A 161 -7.22 30.38 19.28
CA PHE A 161 -6.34 30.24 18.12
C PHE A 161 -6.23 28.79 17.64
N GLY A 162 -6.18 27.81 18.56
CA GLY A 162 -6.20 26.38 18.26
C GLY A 162 -7.50 25.89 17.60
N PHE A 163 -8.62 26.56 17.88
CA PHE A 163 -9.89 26.31 17.18
C PHE A 163 -9.82 26.76 15.71
N PHE A 164 -9.16 27.88 15.43
CA PHE A 164 -8.99 28.39 14.06
C PHE A 164 -7.88 27.68 13.28
N SER A 165 -6.77 27.31 13.93
CA SER A 165 -5.64 26.62 13.28
C SER A 165 -5.94 25.15 12.98
N GLY A 166 -6.92 24.55 13.68
CA GLY A 166 -7.27 23.15 13.54
C GLY A 166 -6.26 22.18 14.17
N VAL A 167 -5.28 22.68 14.94
CA VAL A 167 -4.31 21.88 15.70
C VAL A 167 -4.27 22.37 17.13
N ARG A 168 -4.41 21.45 18.08
CA ARG A 168 -4.39 21.75 19.52
C ARG A 168 -3.53 20.75 20.27
N GLN A 169 -2.46 21.23 20.91
CA GLN A 169 -1.65 20.41 21.80
C GLN A 169 -2.40 20.17 23.12
N ARG A 170 -2.43 18.93 23.63
CA ARG A 170 -3.06 18.57 24.91
C ARG A 170 -2.04 18.41 26.03
N GLY A 171 -0.84 17.93 25.71
CA GLY A 171 0.17 17.61 26.71
C GLY A 171 1.36 16.87 26.13
N LEU A 172 2.32 16.63 27.01
CA LEU A 172 3.52 15.85 26.76
C LEU A 172 3.54 14.66 27.69
N GLN A 173 3.77 13.46 27.16
CA GLN A 173 3.94 12.24 27.93
C GLN A 173 5.40 11.83 27.87
N THR A 174 6.04 11.71 29.03
CA THR A 174 7.40 11.19 29.14
C THR A 174 7.33 9.78 29.68
N THR A 175 7.85 8.82 28.92
CA THR A 175 7.92 7.41 29.31
C THR A 175 9.38 6.97 29.36
N GLU A 176 9.73 6.22 30.39
CA GLU A 176 11.02 5.55 30.50
C GLU A 176 10.82 4.04 30.59
N GLU A 177 11.49 3.32 29.70
CA GLU A 177 11.50 1.87 29.60
C GLU A 177 12.92 1.37 29.90
N VAL A 178 13.04 0.28 30.67
CA VAL A 178 14.33 -0.28 31.08
C VAL A 178 14.32 -1.79 30.95
N LEU A 179 15.38 -2.36 30.37
CA LEU A 179 15.67 -3.80 30.49
C LEU A 179 16.39 -4.03 31.81
N ARG A 180 15.67 -4.53 32.81
CA ARG A 180 16.19 -4.68 34.17
C ARG A 180 17.28 -5.73 34.26
N GLU A 181 18.27 -5.46 35.09
CA GLU A 181 19.23 -6.48 35.53
C GLU A 181 18.48 -7.60 36.27
N GLY A 182 18.88 -8.86 36.05
CA GLY A 182 18.23 -10.00 36.67
C GLY A 182 16.94 -10.47 36.00
N SER A 183 16.47 -9.77 34.96
CA SER A 183 15.28 -10.20 34.21
C SER A 183 15.57 -11.45 33.36
N PHE A 184 14.57 -12.32 33.21
CA PHE A 184 14.67 -13.48 32.33
C PHE A 184 14.34 -13.09 30.89
N LEU A 185 15.29 -13.30 29.99
CA LEU A 185 15.15 -12.95 28.59
C LEU A 185 15.43 -14.16 27.69
N THR A 186 14.61 -14.30 26.65
CA THR A 186 14.83 -15.22 25.54
C THR A 186 15.41 -14.42 24.39
N ALA A 187 16.63 -14.77 23.99
CA ALA A 187 17.27 -14.21 22.81
C ALA A 187 17.23 -15.21 21.65
N VAL A 188 16.93 -14.71 20.46
CA VAL A 188 16.93 -15.51 19.23
C VAL A 188 17.70 -14.78 18.16
N GLY A 189 18.75 -15.41 17.63
CA GLY A 189 19.63 -14.81 16.64
C GLY A 189 20.71 -15.78 16.18
N GLU A 190 21.69 -15.27 15.44
CA GLU A 190 22.89 -16.01 15.11
C GLU A 190 23.77 -16.11 16.36
N LEU A 191 24.27 -17.31 16.66
CA LEU A 191 25.18 -17.54 17.78
C LEU A 191 26.58 -17.78 17.20
N GLU A 192 27.54 -16.94 17.56
CA GLU A 192 28.92 -16.97 17.10
C GLU A 192 29.87 -17.16 18.30
N LEU A 193 30.93 -17.92 18.10
CA LEU A 193 32.04 -17.98 19.04
C LEU A 193 33.18 -17.08 18.56
N ASP A 194 33.33 -15.91 19.18
CA ASP A 194 34.46 -15.02 18.94
C ASP A 194 35.53 -15.23 20.02
N GLY A 195 36.68 -15.78 19.62
CA GLY A 195 37.74 -16.17 20.55
C GLY A 195 37.27 -17.22 21.56
N ASN A 196 36.96 -16.76 22.78
CA ASN A 196 36.44 -17.60 23.89
C ASN A 196 35.07 -17.10 24.42
N THR A 197 34.50 -16.06 23.83
CA THR A 197 33.23 -15.47 24.22
C THR A 197 32.14 -15.84 23.23
N LEU A 198 31.01 -16.32 23.74
CA LEU A 198 29.82 -16.57 22.92
C LEU A 198 29.09 -15.25 22.72
N ARG A 199 28.74 -14.93 21.48
CA ARG A 199 28.02 -13.72 21.11
C ARG A 199 26.76 -14.06 20.32
N MET A 200 25.69 -13.33 20.58
CA MET A 200 24.45 -13.42 19.80
C MET A 200 24.20 -12.12 19.04
N GLN A 201 23.93 -12.25 17.75
CA GLN A 201 23.78 -11.11 16.83
C GLN A 201 22.64 -11.33 15.81
N PRO A 202 22.20 -10.27 15.11
CA PRO A 202 21.25 -10.41 14.01
C PRO A 202 21.78 -11.34 12.91
N SER A 203 20.91 -12.20 12.37
CA SER A 203 21.27 -13.18 11.34
C SER A 203 20.80 -12.75 9.95
N THR A 204 21.44 -13.32 8.92
CA THR A 204 20.89 -13.33 7.55
C THR A 204 19.60 -14.16 7.43
N ALA A 205 19.44 -15.17 8.28
CA ALA A 205 18.27 -16.06 8.28
C ALA A 205 17.02 -15.41 8.88
N GLY A 206 17.18 -14.49 9.82
CA GLY A 206 16.10 -13.83 10.54
C GLY A 206 16.59 -12.72 11.47
N PRO A 207 15.70 -11.80 11.86
CA PRO A 207 16.08 -10.71 12.75
C PRO A 207 16.38 -11.19 14.17
N LEU A 208 17.10 -10.38 14.95
CA LEU A 208 17.31 -10.61 16.37
C LEU A 208 15.98 -10.40 17.12
N PHE A 209 15.65 -11.30 18.04
CA PHE A 209 14.51 -11.15 18.95
C PHE A 209 15.00 -11.21 20.40
N LEU A 210 14.60 -10.23 21.19
CA LEU A 210 14.85 -10.12 22.62
C LEU A 210 13.49 -10.00 23.32
N THR A 211 13.00 -11.10 23.88
CA THR A 211 11.63 -11.16 24.42
C THR A 211 11.60 -11.91 25.74
N THR A 212 10.68 -11.51 26.61
CA THR A 212 10.37 -12.24 27.86
C THR A 212 9.58 -13.53 27.58
N ALA A 213 8.99 -13.65 26.38
CA ALA A 213 8.22 -14.82 25.97
C ALA A 213 9.09 -16.06 25.72
N THR A 214 8.50 -17.24 25.87
CA THR A 214 9.14 -18.51 25.48
C THR A 214 9.10 -18.70 23.97
N LYS A 215 9.95 -19.59 23.44
CA LYS A 215 9.95 -19.98 22.02
C LYS A 215 8.54 -20.35 21.52
N SER A 216 7.78 -21.15 22.28
CA SER A 216 6.42 -21.57 21.90
C SER A 216 5.44 -20.41 21.86
N MET A 217 5.51 -19.48 22.83
CA MET A 217 4.67 -18.29 22.86
C MET A 217 5.01 -17.33 21.72
N LEU A 218 6.30 -17.17 21.41
CA LEU A 218 6.75 -16.34 20.29
C LEU A 218 6.24 -16.91 18.95
N ILE A 219 6.36 -18.23 18.74
CA ILE A 219 5.81 -18.90 17.55
C ILE A 219 4.30 -18.67 17.47
N LYS A 220 3.58 -18.88 18.57
CA LYS A 220 2.12 -18.69 18.62
C LYS A 220 1.72 -17.26 18.26
N ARG A 221 2.40 -16.23 18.80
CA ARG A 221 2.16 -14.82 18.47
C ARG A 221 2.26 -14.55 16.96
N PHE A 222 3.29 -15.10 16.29
CA PHE A 222 3.43 -14.95 14.84
C PHE A 222 2.41 -15.77 14.04
N GLU A 223 1.98 -16.94 14.54
CA GLU A 223 0.92 -17.72 13.91
C GLU A 223 -0.45 -17.06 14.01
N ASP A 224 -0.76 -16.45 15.15
CA ASP A 224 -1.98 -15.68 15.37
C ASP A 224 -1.98 -14.42 14.48
N ALA A 225 -0.85 -13.71 14.40
CA ALA A 225 -0.67 -12.56 13.49
C ALA A 225 -0.81 -12.96 12.00
N LYS A 226 -0.26 -14.12 11.63
CA LYS A 226 -0.45 -14.74 10.29
C LYS A 226 -1.92 -15.05 10.03
N GLY A 227 -2.67 -15.56 11.02
CA GLY A 227 -4.11 -15.81 10.93
C GLY A 227 -4.90 -14.52 10.73
N ALA A 228 -4.60 -13.48 11.51
CA ALA A 228 -5.24 -12.17 11.37
C ALA A 228 -4.96 -11.52 10.00
N THR A 229 -3.74 -11.63 9.48
CA THR A 229 -3.39 -11.14 8.14
C THR A 229 -4.06 -11.93 7.01
N LEU A 230 -4.30 -13.23 7.19
CA LEU A 230 -5.09 -14.02 6.24
C LEU A 230 -6.53 -13.51 6.14
N LEU A 231 -7.16 -13.13 7.25
CA LEU A 231 -8.50 -12.54 7.24
C LEU A 231 -8.52 -11.23 6.45
N LYS A 232 -7.51 -10.35 6.64
CA LYS A 232 -7.37 -9.11 5.86
C LYS A 232 -7.27 -9.39 4.36
N LEU A 233 -6.50 -10.41 3.96
CA LEU A 233 -6.35 -10.82 2.57
C LEU A 233 -7.67 -11.29 1.94
N ILE A 234 -8.45 -12.08 2.67
CA ILE A 234 -9.76 -12.54 2.19
C ILE A 234 -10.70 -11.34 1.96
N VAL A 235 -10.72 -10.39 2.91
CA VAL A 235 -11.55 -9.18 2.80
C VAL A 235 -11.14 -8.34 1.58
N CYS A 236 -9.85 -7.98 1.44
CA CYS A 236 -9.38 -7.18 0.30
C CYS A 236 -9.59 -7.93 -1.03
N GLY A 237 -9.29 -9.23 -1.08
CA GLY A 237 -9.51 -10.05 -2.27
C GLY A 237 -10.98 -10.09 -2.70
N SER A 238 -11.92 -10.15 -1.75
CA SER A 238 -13.35 -10.10 -2.05
C SER A 238 -13.78 -8.75 -2.65
N ILE A 239 -13.25 -7.64 -2.14
CA ILE A 239 -13.51 -6.29 -2.63
C ILE A 239 -12.98 -6.13 -4.06
N SER A 240 -11.75 -6.58 -4.32
CA SER A 240 -11.15 -6.64 -5.66
C SER A 240 -12.06 -7.37 -6.66
N ILE A 241 -12.55 -8.56 -6.30
CA ILE A 241 -13.42 -9.37 -7.18
C ILE A 241 -14.73 -8.63 -7.48
N ILE A 242 -15.33 -7.98 -6.47
CA ILE A 242 -16.57 -7.21 -6.64
C ILE A 242 -16.33 -6.02 -7.58
N LEU A 243 -15.26 -5.25 -7.38
CA LEU A 243 -14.91 -4.10 -8.22
C LEU A 243 -14.63 -4.52 -9.66
N VAL A 244 -13.85 -5.58 -9.88
CA VAL A 244 -13.58 -6.12 -11.22
C VAL A 244 -14.87 -6.56 -11.90
N THR A 245 -15.75 -7.28 -11.18
CA THR A 245 -17.04 -7.72 -11.70
C THR A 245 -17.94 -6.54 -12.06
N PHE A 246 -17.97 -5.50 -11.23
CA PHE A 246 -18.75 -4.28 -11.47
C PHE A 246 -18.25 -3.53 -12.72
N ILE A 247 -16.94 -3.32 -12.83
CA ILE A 247 -16.31 -2.67 -13.99
C ILE A 247 -16.58 -3.49 -15.26
N ALA A 248 -16.40 -4.81 -15.22
CA ALA A 248 -16.67 -5.70 -16.35
C ALA A 248 -18.13 -5.64 -16.80
N LYS A 249 -19.10 -5.68 -15.88
CA LYS A 249 -20.53 -5.53 -16.18
C LYS A 249 -20.84 -4.18 -16.81
N LYS A 250 -20.28 -3.08 -16.28
CA LYS A 250 -20.46 -1.71 -16.82
C LYS A 250 -19.85 -1.59 -18.22
N MET A 251 -18.66 -2.14 -18.45
CA MET A 251 -18.03 -2.18 -19.77
C MET A 251 -18.84 -3.00 -20.78
N TYR A 252 -19.36 -4.16 -20.38
CA TYR A 252 -20.20 -4.99 -21.23
C TYR A 252 -21.50 -4.27 -21.62
N LYS A 253 -22.20 -3.66 -20.66
CA LYS A 253 -23.43 -2.88 -20.93
C LYS A 253 -23.17 -1.74 -21.90
N ARG A 254 -22.07 -0.99 -21.72
CA ARG A 254 -21.70 0.11 -22.63
C ARG A 254 -21.37 -0.39 -24.04
N ARG A 255 -20.60 -1.49 -24.16
CA ARG A 255 -20.33 -2.12 -25.45
C ARG A 255 -21.61 -2.59 -26.13
N LYS A 256 -22.57 -3.12 -25.36
CA LYS A 256 -23.88 -3.52 -25.88
C LYS A 256 -24.69 -2.33 -26.40
N GLN A 257 -24.77 -1.24 -25.63
CA GLN A 257 -25.47 -0.01 -26.03
C GLN A 257 -24.89 0.58 -27.31
N LEU A 258 -23.55 0.69 -27.42
CA LEU A 258 -22.92 1.20 -28.64
C LEU A 258 -23.18 0.31 -29.87
N LYS A 259 -23.27 -1.01 -29.68
CA LYS A 259 -23.68 -1.93 -30.77
C LYS A 259 -25.13 -1.74 -31.16
N GLU A 260 -26.04 -1.63 -30.19
CA GLU A 260 -27.46 -1.38 -30.42
C GLU A 260 -27.67 -0.03 -31.15
N GLU A 261 -26.98 1.03 -30.73
CA GLU A 261 -26.99 2.34 -31.40
C GLU A 261 -26.44 2.28 -32.83
N ALA A 262 -25.35 1.54 -33.06
CA ALA A 262 -24.80 1.36 -34.40
C ALA A 262 -25.76 0.59 -35.34
N ILE A 263 -26.42 -0.45 -34.82
CA ILE A 263 -27.45 -1.21 -35.56
C ILE A 263 -28.64 -0.31 -35.89
N ILE A 264 -29.13 0.49 -34.93
CA ILE A 264 -30.23 1.43 -35.16
C ILE A 264 -29.84 2.48 -36.21
N ARG A 265 -28.61 3.01 -36.15
CA ARG A 265 -28.11 3.97 -37.12
C ARG A 265 -28.07 3.39 -38.53
N ASP A 266 -27.49 2.20 -38.69
CA ASP A 266 -27.41 1.51 -39.98
C ASP A 266 -28.80 1.20 -40.55
N ARG A 267 -29.74 0.76 -39.70
CA ARG A 267 -31.14 0.57 -40.08
C ARG A 267 -31.80 1.88 -40.55
N LEU A 268 -31.59 2.99 -39.85
CA LEU A 268 -32.14 4.28 -40.25
C LEU A 268 -31.52 4.77 -41.57
N GLU A 269 -30.23 4.53 -41.79
CA GLU A 269 -29.55 4.89 -43.05
C GLU A 269 -30.06 4.06 -44.23
N THR A 270 -30.27 2.75 -44.04
CA THR A 270 -30.85 1.87 -45.07
C THR A 270 -32.28 2.26 -45.40
N GLU A 271 -33.14 2.49 -44.39
CA GLU A 271 -34.51 2.98 -44.60
C GLU A 271 -34.53 4.35 -45.33
N ARG A 272 -33.62 5.27 -45.01
CA ARG A 272 -33.48 6.55 -45.72
C ARG A 272 -33.08 6.36 -47.19
N ARG A 273 -32.14 5.46 -47.48
CA ARG A 273 -31.73 5.13 -48.86
C ARG A 273 -32.88 4.52 -49.65
N GLU A 274 -33.63 3.60 -49.06
CA GLU A 274 -34.81 3.00 -49.71
C GLU A 274 -35.91 4.03 -50.00
N ARG A 275 -36.22 4.92 -49.04
CA ARG A 275 -37.22 5.99 -49.26
C ARG A 275 -36.83 6.88 -50.44
N ARG A 276 -35.56 7.31 -50.51
CA ARG A 276 -35.05 8.11 -51.64
C ARG A 276 -35.11 7.36 -52.96
N ALA A 277 -34.82 6.05 -52.96
CA ALA A 277 -34.93 5.22 -54.16
C ALA A 277 -36.38 5.08 -54.64
N ARG A 278 -37.37 4.98 -53.73
CA ARG A 278 -38.80 4.91 -54.08
C ARG A 278 -39.36 6.24 -54.57
N SER A 279 -38.93 7.37 -54.01
CA SER A 279 -39.36 8.71 -54.43
C SER A 279 -38.66 9.22 -55.70
N ARG A 280 -37.90 8.35 -56.39
CA ARG A 280 -37.13 8.73 -57.58
C ARG A 280 -38.05 8.92 -58.79
N PRO A 281 -38.07 10.09 -59.44
CA PRO A 281 -38.79 10.26 -60.70
C PRO A 281 -38.20 9.36 -61.80
N GLN A 282 -39.07 8.65 -62.54
CA GLN A 282 -38.65 7.66 -63.54
C GLN A 282 -38.06 8.28 -64.83
N ASN A 283 -38.35 9.56 -65.10
CA ASN A 283 -37.90 10.28 -66.29
C ASN A 283 -37.02 11.47 -65.89
N MET A 284 -35.77 11.23 -65.50
CA MET A 284 -34.77 12.28 -65.28
C MET A 284 -33.82 12.39 -66.47
N SER A 285 -33.46 13.61 -66.84
CA SER A 285 -32.41 13.88 -67.82
C SER A 285 -31.03 13.54 -67.23
N GLU A 286 -30.05 13.20 -68.08
CA GLU A 286 -28.67 12.91 -67.63
C GLU A 286 -28.07 14.10 -66.85
N ASP A 287 -28.45 15.32 -67.21
CA ASP A 287 -28.05 16.56 -66.55
C ASP A 287 -28.57 16.70 -65.11
N GLN A 288 -29.56 15.91 -64.70
CA GLN A 288 -30.10 15.89 -63.34
C GLN A 288 -29.47 14.80 -62.45
N LEU A 289 -28.65 13.92 -63.01
CA LEU A 289 -28.04 12.79 -62.29
C LEU A 289 -26.69 13.14 -61.69
N CYS A 290 -26.37 12.53 -60.55
CA CYS A 290 -25.07 12.63 -59.87
C CYS A 290 -23.94 12.21 -60.82
N VAL A 291 -22.91 13.04 -60.94
CA VAL A 291 -21.79 12.80 -61.88
C VAL A 291 -20.91 11.61 -61.51
N VAL A 292 -21.07 11.06 -60.31
CA VAL A 292 -20.25 9.96 -59.77
C VAL A 292 -20.95 8.61 -59.90
N CYS A 293 -22.21 8.52 -59.47
CA CYS A 293 -22.95 7.26 -59.55
C CYS A 293 -23.86 7.15 -60.77
N SER A 294 -24.15 8.25 -61.47
CA SER A 294 -25.07 8.34 -62.62
C SER A 294 -26.42 7.65 -62.39
N THR A 295 -26.84 7.52 -61.13
CA THR A 295 -28.01 6.72 -60.72
C THR A 295 -28.98 7.52 -59.85
N ASN A 296 -28.45 8.37 -58.95
CA ASN A 296 -29.23 9.19 -58.03
C ASN A 296 -29.24 10.66 -58.49
N PRO A 297 -30.30 11.43 -58.22
CA PRO A 297 -30.35 12.86 -58.57
C PRO A 297 -29.29 13.67 -57.83
N LYS A 298 -28.94 14.84 -58.38
CA LYS A 298 -28.09 15.80 -57.67
C LYS A 298 -28.89 16.46 -56.55
N GLU A 299 -28.40 16.36 -55.30
CA GLU A 299 -29.12 16.78 -54.09
C GLU A 299 -28.26 17.70 -53.20
N VAL A 300 -26.97 17.87 -53.52
CA VAL A 300 -26.01 18.55 -52.64
C VAL A 300 -25.24 19.63 -53.40
N ILE A 301 -25.19 20.82 -52.81
CA ILE A 301 -24.33 21.93 -53.23
C ILE A 301 -23.01 21.91 -52.45
N LEU A 302 -21.89 22.07 -53.15
CA LEU A 302 -20.55 22.14 -52.57
C LEU A 302 -20.12 23.60 -52.42
N LEU A 303 -19.68 24.02 -51.22
CA LEU A 303 -19.24 25.38 -50.93
C LEU A 303 -17.71 25.43 -50.70
N PRO A 304 -17.03 26.51 -51.12
CA PRO A 304 -17.58 27.75 -51.69
C PRO A 304 -17.83 27.70 -53.21
N CYS A 305 -17.47 26.62 -53.91
CA CYS A 305 -17.49 26.60 -55.38
C CYS A 305 -18.88 26.60 -56.03
N GLY A 306 -19.95 26.33 -55.28
CA GLY A 306 -21.35 26.39 -55.73
C GLY A 306 -21.82 25.22 -56.60
N HIS A 307 -20.97 24.24 -56.90
CA HIS A 307 -21.35 23.15 -57.81
C HIS A 307 -22.34 22.17 -57.17
N VAL A 308 -23.49 22.01 -57.83
CA VAL A 308 -24.48 20.97 -57.54
C VAL A 308 -24.20 19.79 -58.46
N CYS A 309 -23.41 18.81 -58.00
CA CYS A 309 -22.93 17.71 -58.84
C CYS A 309 -23.07 16.32 -58.21
N LEU A 310 -23.42 16.24 -56.92
CA LEU A 310 -23.45 14.99 -56.15
C LEU A 310 -24.85 14.71 -55.59
N CYS A 311 -25.22 13.43 -55.51
CA CYS A 311 -26.30 12.96 -54.63
C CYS A 311 -25.81 12.93 -53.17
N GLU A 312 -26.72 12.80 -52.21
CA GLU A 312 -26.34 12.77 -50.79
C GLU A 312 -25.37 11.61 -50.44
N ASP A 313 -25.52 10.43 -51.04
CA ASP A 313 -24.63 9.28 -50.76
C ASP A 313 -23.20 9.49 -51.29
N CYS A 314 -23.06 10.04 -52.51
CA CYS A 314 -21.74 10.36 -53.08
C CYS A 314 -21.11 11.56 -52.36
N ALA A 315 -21.92 12.53 -51.94
CA ALA A 315 -21.47 13.66 -51.15
C ALA A 315 -20.95 13.24 -49.78
N GLN A 316 -21.48 12.20 -49.13
CA GLN A 316 -20.92 11.68 -47.87
C GLN A 316 -19.50 11.11 -48.06
N LYS A 317 -19.24 10.44 -49.19
CA LYS A 317 -17.94 9.80 -49.48
C LYS A 317 -16.86 10.77 -49.96
N ILE A 318 -17.25 11.87 -50.61
CA ILE A 318 -16.32 12.84 -51.22
C ILE A 318 -16.25 14.09 -50.36
N SER A 319 -15.16 14.30 -49.63
CA SER A 319 -14.99 15.42 -48.68
C SER A 319 -13.93 16.44 -49.07
N ILE A 320 -13.00 16.10 -49.96
CA ILE A 320 -11.77 16.87 -50.16
C ILE A 320 -11.93 17.88 -51.30
N ALA A 321 -12.28 17.41 -52.51
CA ALA A 321 -12.30 18.24 -53.70
C ALA A 321 -13.59 18.04 -54.51
N CYS A 322 -14.08 19.12 -55.10
CA CYS A 322 -15.21 19.08 -56.02
C CYS A 322 -14.87 18.25 -57.28
N PRO A 323 -15.68 17.25 -57.68
CA PRO A 323 -15.40 16.46 -58.88
C PRO A 323 -15.38 17.26 -60.18
N VAL A 324 -16.03 18.42 -60.20
CA VAL A 324 -16.16 19.28 -61.38
C VAL A 324 -14.98 20.26 -61.47
N CYS A 325 -14.79 21.11 -60.46
CA CYS A 325 -13.79 22.18 -60.50
C CYS A 325 -12.50 21.87 -59.73
N ARG A 326 -12.43 20.74 -59.02
CA ARG A 326 -11.31 20.34 -58.14
C ARG A 326 -10.99 21.30 -56.99
N GLY A 327 -11.83 22.32 -56.78
CA GLY A 327 -11.73 23.23 -55.64
C GLY A 327 -11.99 22.52 -54.31
N ASN A 328 -11.34 23.00 -53.24
CA ASN A 328 -11.48 22.46 -51.89
C ASN A 328 -12.91 22.63 -51.36
N ILE A 329 -13.49 21.57 -50.80
CA ILE A 329 -14.83 21.60 -50.22
C ILE A 329 -14.73 22.06 -48.77
N ALA A 330 -15.26 23.25 -48.46
CA ALA A 330 -15.32 23.77 -47.09
C ALA A 330 -16.59 23.31 -46.36
N SER A 331 -17.74 23.30 -47.04
CA SER A 331 -19.00 22.83 -46.49
C SER A 331 -19.94 22.31 -47.58
N LYS A 332 -20.99 21.61 -47.16
CA LYS A 332 -22.00 20.99 -48.03
C LYS A 332 -23.38 21.35 -47.51
N ALA A 333 -24.31 21.64 -48.40
CA ALA A 333 -25.70 21.89 -48.05
C ALA A 333 -26.66 21.16 -49.00
N ALA A 334 -27.90 20.93 -48.58
CA ALA A 334 -28.92 20.39 -49.45
C ALA A 334 -29.27 21.41 -50.55
N ALA A 335 -29.34 20.95 -51.79
CA ALA A 335 -29.74 21.74 -52.95
C ALA A 335 -31.17 21.37 -53.33
N PHE A 336 -32.06 22.35 -53.40
CA PHE A 336 -33.41 22.20 -53.93
C PHE A 336 -33.41 22.74 -55.35
N ILE A 337 -33.50 21.84 -56.33
CA ILE A 337 -33.61 22.18 -57.74
C ILE A 337 -35.11 22.13 -58.06
N ALA A 338 -35.71 23.30 -58.30
CA ALA A 338 -37.12 23.46 -58.62
C ALA A 338 -37.45 22.99 -60.03
#